data_AF-X1QZU7-F1
#
_entry.id   AF-X1QZU7-F1
#
_cell.length_a   1.000
_cell.length_b   1.000
_cell.length_c   1.000
_cell.angle_alpha   90.00
_cell.angle_beta   90.00
_cell.angle_gamma   90.00
#
_symmetry.space_group_name_H-M   'P 1'
#
loop_
_entity.id
_entity.type
_entity.pdbx_description
1 polymer ?
#
loop_
_entity_poly.entity_id
_entity_poly.type
_entity_poly.pdbx_seq_one_letter_code
_entity_poly.pdbx_strand_id
1 'polypeptide(L)' 'GFHNGCFSGTWNDPPKWKLAGTDKKFNALLPLAEGKHPVSGKPIVWNKRPIPFVLVLMEEPFDIG' A
#
# COMPACT_ATOMS: atom_id res chain seq x y z
N GLY A 1 27.31 13.25 13.12
CA GLY A 1 27.16 11.86 12.67
C GLY A 1 25.72 11.62 12.27
N PHE A 2 25.47 11.02 11.11
CA PHE A 2 24.14 10.55 10.72
C PHE A 2 23.90 9.21 11.42
N HIS A 3 22.95 9.16 12.34
CA HIS A 3 22.49 7.89 12.92
C HIS A 3 21.34 7.40 12.04
N ASN A 4 21.55 6.28 11.35
CA ASN A 4 20.52 5.53 10.64
C ASN A 4 19.47 5.07 11.66
N GLY A 5 18.43 5.87 11.88
CA GLY A 5 17.30 5.50 12.71
C GLY A 5 16.49 4.41 12.01
N CYS A 6 16.63 3.17 12.48
CA CYS A 6 15.81 2.01 12.15
C CYS A 6 14.36 2.35 11.76
N PHE A 7 14.06 2.24 10.47
CA PHE A 7 12.70 2.31 9.91
C PHE A 7 11.90 1.01 10.09
N SER A 8 12.34 0.07 10.92
CA SER A 8 11.61 -1.17 11.19
C SER A 8 10.77 -1.03 12.47
N GLY A 9 9.51 -0.65 12.32
CA GLY A 9 8.50 -0.93 13.34
C GLY A 9 8.14 -2.43 13.33
N THR A 10 7.67 -2.95 14.45
CA THR A 10 7.03 -4.27 14.51
C THR A 10 5.65 -4.20 13.84
N TRP A 11 5.16 -5.31 13.28
CA TRP A 11 3.86 -5.34 12.57
C TRP A 11 2.67 -4.91 13.45
N ASN A 12 2.80 -5.08 14.77
CA ASN A 12 1.79 -4.68 15.75
C ASN A 12 2.01 -3.27 16.31
N ASP A 13 3.05 -2.56 15.87
CA ASP A 13 3.21 -1.16 16.24
C ASP A 13 2.16 -0.31 15.53
N PRO A 14 1.57 0.68 16.22
CA PRO A 14 0.75 1.67 15.56
C PRO A 14 1.54 2.29 14.40
N PRO A 15 0.91 2.47 13.22
CA PRO A 15 1.61 2.99 12.05
C PRO A 15 2.28 4.33 12.39
N LYS A 16 3.62 4.34 12.37
CA LYS A 16 4.43 5.56 12.56
C LYS A 16 4.23 6.53 11.40
N TRP A 17 3.83 6.03 10.23
CA TRP A 17 3.36 6.87 9.14
C TRP A 17 1.99 7.44 9.55
N LYS A 18 2.00 8.68 10.01
CA LYS A 18 0.79 9.51 9.95
C LYS A 18 0.81 10.18 8.58
N LEU A 19 -0.29 10.08 7.84
CA LEU A 19 -0.60 11.11 6.85
C LEU A 19 -0.68 12.41 7.65
N ALA A 20 0.40 13.18 7.69
CA ALA A 20 0.37 14.54 8.21
C ALA A 20 -0.70 15.24 7.37
N GLY A 21 -1.88 15.44 7.95
CA GLY A 21 -3.13 15.77 7.26
C GLY A 21 -3.17 17.16 6.61
N THR A 22 -2.03 17.66 6.14
CA THR A 22 -1.81 19.02 5.67
C THR A 22 -0.91 19.09 4.44
N ASP A 23 -0.25 18.00 4.06
CA ASP A 23 0.59 17.95 2.87
C ASP A 23 -0.30 17.81 1.62
N LYS A 24 -0.50 18.92 0.89
CA LYS A 24 -1.35 19.01 -0.32
C LYS A 24 -1.13 17.86 -1.33
N LYS A 25 0.08 17.32 -1.41
CA LYS A 25 0.45 16.17 -2.26
C LYS A 25 -0.37 14.90 -1.96
N PHE A 26 -0.89 14.74 -0.75
CA PHE A 26 -1.70 13.59 -0.35
C PHE A 26 -3.20 13.81 -0.49
N ASN A 27 -3.66 15.00 -0.89
CA ASN A 27 -5.08 15.25 -1.12
C ASN A 27 -5.66 14.33 -2.20
N ALA A 28 -4.84 13.95 -3.19
CA ALA A 28 -5.21 12.96 -4.20
C ALA A 28 -5.52 11.57 -3.62
N LEU A 29 -5.03 11.25 -2.41
CA LEU A 29 -5.24 9.96 -1.76
C LEU A 29 -6.43 9.95 -0.78
N LEU A 30 -7.04 11.10 -0.48
CA LEU A 30 -8.23 11.16 0.36
C LEU A 30 -9.38 10.27 -0.15
N PRO A 31 -9.67 10.22 -1.47
CA PRO A 31 -10.70 9.32 -1.99
C PRO A 31 -10.38 7.84 -1.76
N LEU A 32 -9.10 7.44 -1.67
CA LEU A 32 -8.72 6.06 -1.38
C LEU A 32 -9.17 5.63 0.03
N ALA A 33 -9.10 6.54 1.01
CA ALA A 33 -9.60 6.28 2.35
C ALA A 33 -11.13 6.04 2.36
N GLU A 34 -11.84 6.61 1.40
CA GLU A 34 -13.28 6.39 1.17
C GLU A 34 -13.57 5.20 0.23
N GLY A 35 -12.54 4.45 -0.19
CA GLY A 35 -12.69 3.32 -1.11
C GLY A 35 -13.00 3.72 -2.57
N LYS A 36 -12.71 4.97 -2.96
CA LYS A 36 -12.94 5.50 -4.31
C LYS A 36 -11.63 5.65 -5.07
N HIS A 37 -11.67 5.37 -6.37
CA HIS A 37 -10.53 5.57 -7.27
C HIS A 37 -10.22 7.07 -7.40
N PRO A 38 -8.96 7.50 -7.19
CA PRO A 38 -8.62 8.91 -7.00
C PRO A 38 -8.75 9.76 -8.27
N VAL A 39 -8.78 9.15 -9.46
CA VAL A 39 -8.96 9.86 -10.74
C VAL A 39 -10.38 9.77 -11.27
N SER A 40 -11.06 8.65 -11.05
CA SER A 40 -12.38 8.37 -11.68
C SER A 40 -13.56 8.46 -10.72
N GLY A 41 -13.32 8.52 -9.40
CA GLY A 41 -14.34 8.54 -8.36
C GLY A 41 -15.14 7.25 -8.20
N LYS A 42 -14.94 6.25 -9.08
CA LYS A 42 -15.65 4.97 -9.03
C LYS A 42 -15.22 4.16 -7.80
N PRO A 43 -16.09 3.31 -7.24
CA PRO A 43 -15.71 2.37 -6.19
C PRO A 43 -14.54 1.49 -6.63
N ILE A 44 -13.57 1.30 -5.73
CA ILE A 44 -12.47 0.36 -5.96
C ILE A 44 -13.03 -1.06 -5.77
N VAL A 45 -13.14 -1.79 -6.88
CA VAL A 45 -13.54 -3.19 -6.87
C VAL A 45 -12.30 -4.05 -7.03
N TRP A 46 -11.94 -4.79 -5.98
CA TRP A 46 -10.87 -5.77 -6.05
C TRP A 46 -11.38 -7.04 -6.73
N ASN A 47 -11.32 -7.10 -8.06
CA ASN A 47 -11.63 -8.32 -8.82
C ASN A 47 -10.46 -9.32 -8.84
N LYS A 48 -9.65 -9.37 -7.77
CA LYS A 48 -8.64 -10.42 -7.62
C LYS A 48 -9.31 -11.63 -7.00
N ARG A 49 -9.46 -12.68 -7.79
CA ARG A 49 -9.82 -14.00 -7.25
C ARG A 49 -8.64 -14.50 -6.41
N PRO A 50 -8.88 -15.17 -5.27
CA PRO A 50 -7.83 -15.86 -4.57
C PRO A 50 -7.19 -16.87 -5.54
N ILE A 51 -5.89 -16.73 -5.75
CA ILE A 51 -5.13 -17.67 -6.56
C ILE A 51 -4.71 -18.81 -5.62
N PRO A 52 -5.03 -20.07 -5.93
CA PRO A 52 -4.51 -21.20 -5.19
C PRO A 52 -2.99 -21.11 -5.07
N PHE A 53 -2.48 -21.27 -3.85
CA PHE A 53 -1.06 -21.10 -3.54
C PHE A 53 -0.14 -21.97 -4.43
N VAL A 54 -0.63 -23.16 -4.82
CA VAL A 54 0.07 -24.07 -5.75
C VAL A 54 0.38 -23.41 -7.10
N LEU A 55 -0.54 -22.59 -7.64
CA LEU A 55 -0.30 -21.91 -8.92
C LEU A 55 0.78 -20.84 -8.81
N VAL A 56 0.87 -20.16 -7.67
CA VAL A 56 1.92 -19.16 -7.39
C VAL A 56 3.29 -19.83 -7.34
N LEU A 57 3.38 -21.04 -6.76
CA LEU A 57 4.63 -21.80 -6.68
C LEU A 57 5.11 -22.37 -8.03
N MET A 58 4.17 -22.58 -8.97
CA MET A 58 4.47 -23.04 -10.32
C MET A 58 4.90 -21.91 -11.25
N GLU A 59 4.65 -20.65 -10.87
CA GLU A 59 5.05 -19.48 -11.63
C GLU A 59 6.54 -19.23 -11.40
N GLU A 60 7.32 -19.16 -12.48
CA GLU A 60 8.74 -18.82 -12.36
C GLU A 60 8.88 -17.40 -11.81
N PRO A 61 9.63 -17.21 -10.70
CA PRO A 61 9.84 -15.88 -10.16
C PRO A 61 10.61 -15.04 -11.18
N PHE A 62 9.97 -13.97 -11.65
CA PHE A 62 10.60 -12.97 -12.50
C PHE A 62 11.12 -11.84 -11.62
N ASP A 63 12.35 -11.40 -11.90
CA ASP A 63 12.98 -10.30 -11.18
C ASP A 63 12.30 -8.96 -11.52
N ILE A 64 11.75 -8.31 -10.50
CA ILE A 64 11.08 -7.01 -10.60
C ILE A 64 12.03 -5.82 -10.47
N GLY A 65 13.34 -6.07 -10.31
CA GLY A 65 14.40 -5.06 -10.30
C GLY A 65 14.66 -4.42 -8.94
#